data_AF-A0A2P4QBB1-F1
#
_entry.id   AF-A0A2P4QBB1-F1
#
_cell.length_a   1.000
_cell.length_b   1.000
_cell.length_c   1.000
_cell.angle_alpha   90.00
_cell.angle_beta   90.00
_cell.angle_gamma   90.00
#
_symmetry.space_group_name_H-M   'P 1'
#
loop_
_entity.id
_entity.type
_entity.pdbx_description
1 polymer ?
#
loop_
_entity_poly.entity_id
_entity_poly.type
_entity_poly.pdbx_seq_one_letter_code
_entity_poly.pdbx_strand_id
1 'polypeptide(L)'
;MSNLLDICNWLVKRPQILELANQMVAANNTSSSANTIANYVPGISNNSPVLTETGENKSRLWDEESKCLFLRIRNPSSSVLDSFILAVFGYQPCSEKAKAVFQETRKRLGDFRNKFNATLRGLASELKESRRIENINTITMPSQNIIEEFISEEVVIRKVLARYFVTTNETELRRNGSLDRLVRFVREAFKIHYKDSNKEKIKDLDVMTKDLVIPSRSGYNLASSLTIL
;
A
#
# COMPACT_ATOMS: atom_id res chain seq x y z
N MET A 1 -19.83 11.00 -30.07
CA MET A 1 -19.18 9.80 -29.50
C MET A 1 -19.13 8.75 -30.59
N SER A 2 -17.97 8.56 -31.24
CA SER A 2 -17.62 7.41 -32.11
C SER A 2 -16.27 7.75 -32.72
N ASN A 3 -15.19 7.33 -32.08
CA ASN A 3 -13.87 7.44 -32.73
C ASN A 3 -12.92 6.40 -32.15
N LEU A 4 -12.94 6.14 -30.84
CA LEU A 4 -12.00 5.20 -30.24
C LEU A 4 -12.22 3.76 -30.74
N LEU A 5 -13.47 3.28 -30.78
CA LEU A 5 -13.79 1.93 -31.24
C LEU A 5 -13.51 1.76 -32.74
N ASP A 6 -13.80 2.78 -33.55
CA ASP A 6 -13.53 2.77 -34.99
C ASP A 6 -12.03 2.80 -35.28
N ILE A 7 -11.26 3.58 -34.51
CA ILE A 7 -9.80 3.60 -34.57
C ILE A 7 -9.23 2.24 -34.15
N CYS A 8 -9.71 1.63 -33.06
CA CYS A 8 -9.29 0.30 -32.63
C CYS A 8 -9.57 -0.76 -33.71
N ASN A 9 -10.77 -0.75 -34.29
CA ASN A 9 -11.14 -1.66 -35.37
C ASN A 9 -10.31 -1.42 -36.64
N TRP A 10 -9.95 -0.17 -36.93
CA TRP A 10 -9.10 0.20 -38.06
C TRP A 10 -7.65 -0.28 -37.88
N LEU A 11 -7.13 -0.22 -36.64
CA LEU A 11 -5.78 -0.68 -36.27
C LEU A 11 -5.67 -2.21 -36.26
N VAL A 12 -6.70 -2.92 -35.78
CA VAL A 12 -6.74 -4.40 -35.82
C VAL A 12 -6.66 -4.94 -37.26
N LYS A 13 -7.22 -4.21 -38.22
CA LYS A 13 -7.14 -4.56 -39.66
C LYS A 13 -5.79 -4.21 -40.30
N ARG A 14 -4.88 -3.53 -39.60
CA ARG A 14 -3.58 -3.05 -40.12
C ARG A 14 -2.44 -3.30 -39.13
N PRO A 15 -2.13 -4.57 -38.84
CA PRO A 15 -1.09 -4.95 -37.86
C PRO A 15 0.28 -4.35 -38.18
N GLN A 16 0.63 -4.18 -39.45
CA GLN A 16 1.87 -3.56 -39.91
C GLN A 16 2.06 -2.11 -39.46
N ILE A 17 0.97 -1.34 -39.28
CA ILE A 17 1.04 0.04 -38.79
C ILE A 17 1.32 0.05 -37.29
N LEU A 18 0.68 -0.86 -36.56
CA LEU A 18 0.94 -1.04 -35.13
C LEU A 18 2.36 -1.53 -34.88
N GLU A 19 2.85 -2.46 -35.71
CA GLU A 19 4.21 -2.98 -35.65
C GLU A 19 5.25 -1.89 -35.97
N LEU A 20 5.02 -1.09 -37.02
CA LEU A 20 5.88 0.05 -37.35
C LEU A 20 5.91 1.10 -36.23
N ALA A 21 4.76 1.43 -35.64
CA ALA A 21 4.69 2.36 -34.51
C ALA A 21 5.49 1.83 -33.30
N ASN A 22 5.37 0.54 -33.00
CA ASN A 22 6.15 -0.09 -31.93
C ASN A 22 7.65 -0.13 -32.25
N GLN A 23 8.03 -0.39 -33.50
CA GLN A 23 9.42 -0.37 -33.96
C GLN A 23 10.02 1.04 -33.89
N MET A 24 9.26 2.08 -34.26
CA MET A 24 9.71 3.48 -34.14
C MET A 24 9.88 3.91 -32.68
N VAL A 25 8.98 3.48 -31.79
CA VAL A 25 9.12 3.69 -30.34
C VAL A 25 10.36 2.97 -29.80
N ALA A 26 10.60 1.73 -30.22
CA ALA A 26 11.80 0.99 -29.84
C ALA A 26 13.09 1.64 -30.39
N ALA A 27 13.09 2.11 -31.64
CA ALA A 27 14.23 2.76 -32.28
C ALA A 27 14.58 4.10 -31.62
N ASN A 28 13.58 4.91 -31.24
CA ASN A 28 13.79 6.14 -30.47
C ASN A 28 14.39 5.89 -29.09
N ASN A 29 14.21 4.69 -28.53
CA ASN A 29 14.81 4.30 -27.26
C ASN A 29 16.20 3.65 -27.42
N THR A 30 16.64 3.35 -28.64
CA THR A 30 17.88 2.58 -28.92
C THR A 30 19.10 3.47 -29.21
N SER A 31 18.98 4.80 -29.22
CA SER A 31 20.14 5.71 -29.33
C SER A 31 20.95 5.84 -28.03
N SER A 32 20.87 4.88 -27.12
CA SER A 32 21.79 4.76 -25.98
C SER A 32 22.02 3.30 -25.63
N SER A 33 23.25 2.85 -25.91
CA SER A 33 23.90 1.60 -25.50
C SER A 33 23.29 0.28 -26.00
N ALA A 34 23.99 -0.29 -26.98
CA ALA A 34 23.90 -1.67 -27.40
C ALA A 34 24.16 -2.65 -26.24
N ASN A 35 23.25 -3.61 -26.06
CA ASN A 35 23.49 -5.05 -25.94
C ASN A 35 22.26 -5.69 -25.28
N THR A 36 21.45 -6.42 -26.04
CA THR A 36 20.49 -7.34 -25.44
C THR A 36 20.29 -8.55 -26.35
N ILE A 37 20.74 -9.70 -25.83
CA ILE A 37 20.37 -11.02 -26.33
C ILE A 37 18.89 -11.20 -26.06
N ALA A 38 18.15 -11.48 -27.12
CA ALA A 38 16.72 -11.78 -27.09
C ALA A 38 16.45 -13.05 -26.27
N ASN A 39 15.43 -13.00 -25.42
CA ASN A 39 14.60 -14.16 -25.12
C ASN A 39 13.16 -13.67 -24.92
N TYR A 40 12.34 -14.02 -25.90
CA TYR A 40 10.91 -13.80 -25.98
C TYR A 40 10.18 -14.93 -25.23
N VAL A 41 9.29 -14.57 -24.31
CA VAL A 41 8.26 -15.48 -23.78
C VAL A 41 6.91 -14.75 -23.92
N PRO A 42 5.93 -15.30 -24.64
CA PRO A 42 4.64 -14.63 -24.84
C PRO A 42 3.69 -14.91 -23.69
N GLY A 43 2.94 -13.87 -23.28
CA GLY A 43 1.62 -14.03 -22.67
C GLY A 43 1.51 -13.69 -21.19
N ILE A 44 1.46 -12.39 -20.86
CA ILE A 44 0.64 -11.87 -19.75
C ILE A 44 0.11 -10.50 -20.19
N SER A 45 -1.19 -10.42 -20.52
CA SER A 45 -1.87 -9.14 -20.74
C SER A 45 -2.11 -8.46 -19.39
N ASN A 46 -1.20 -7.59 -18.97
CA ASN A 46 -1.47 -6.66 -17.89
C ASN A 46 -1.56 -5.26 -18.48
N ASN A 47 -2.77 -4.69 -18.46
CA ASN A 47 -2.99 -3.25 -18.58
C ASN A 47 -2.40 -2.59 -17.31
N SER A 48 -1.07 -2.50 -17.26
CA SER A 48 -0.37 -1.66 -16.30
C SER A 48 -0.07 -0.33 -16.99
N PRO A 49 -0.28 0.83 -16.35
CA PRO A 49 0.08 2.10 -16.96
C PRO A 49 1.58 2.06 -17.26
N VAL A 50 1.94 2.30 -18.52
CA VAL A 50 3.34 2.36 -18.95
C VAL A 50 4.00 3.52 -18.19
N LEU A 51 4.91 3.20 -17.29
CA LEU A 51 5.71 4.16 -16.50
C LEU A 51 6.68 4.91 -17.43
N THR A 52 6.22 5.95 -18.11
CA THR A 52 7.09 6.93 -18.77
C THR A 52 7.42 8.03 -17.77
N GLU A 53 8.36 7.83 -16.83
CA GLU A 53 8.49 8.80 -15.72
C GLU A 53 9.90 9.15 -15.22
N THR A 54 10.07 10.47 -15.06
CA THR A 54 11.15 11.21 -14.40
C THR A 54 11.27 10.86 -12.91
N GLY A 55 12.41 11.17 -12.29
CA GLY A 55 12.74 10.76 -10.90
C GLY A 55 11.78 11.28 -9.81
N GLU A 56 11.10 12.39 -10.04
CA GLU A 56 10.13 12.97 -9.09
C GLU A 56 8.84 12.16 -8.97
N ASN A 57 8.32 11.65 -10.08
CA ASN A 57 7.09 10.86 -10.06
C ASN A 57 7.31 9.50 -9.37
N LYS A 58 8.49 8.89 -9.55
CA LYS A 58 8.86 7.67 -8.80
C LYS A 58 8.92 7.88 -7.29
N SER A 59 9.38 9.04 -6.84
CA SER A 59 9.43 9.36 -5.40
C SER A 59 8.02 9.50 -4.80
N ARG A 60 7.10 10.13 -5.54
CA ARG A 60 5.68 10.25 -5.13
C ARG A 60 4.99 8.89 -5.13
N LEU A 61 5.17 8.11 -6.18
CA LEU A 61 4.62 6.75 -6.28
C LEU A 61 5.12 5.87 -5.15
N TRP A 62 6.42 5.94 -4.85
CA TRP A 62 7.00 5.20 -3.75
C TRP A 62 6.44 5.58 -2.38
N ASP A 63 6.23 6.86 -2.10
CA ASP A 63 5.58 7.30 -0.85
C ASP A 63 4.12 6.79 -0.77
N GLU A 64 3.38 6.89 -1.87
CA GLU A 64 1.99 6.42 -1.97
C GLU A 64 1.88 4.91 -1.73
N GLU A 65 2.65 4.12 -2.48
CA GLU A 65 2.64 2.67 -2.41
C GLU A 65 3.25 2.16 -1.09
N SER A 66 4.18 2.90 -0.47
CA SER A 66 4.68 2.56 0.88
C SER A 66 3.58 2.66 1.94
N LYS A 67 2.70 3.66 1.83
CA LYS A 67 1.55 3.81 2.75
C LYS A 67 0.50 2.73 2.49
N CYS A 68 0.26 2.39 1.23
CA CYS A 68 -0.63 1.29 0.87
C CYS A 68 -0.10 -0.06 1.38
N LEU A 69 1.21 -0.30 1.26
CA LEU A 69 1.87 -1.49 1.81
C LEU A 69 1.71 -1.57 3.33
N PHE A 70 1.89 -0.44 4.03
CA PHE A 70 1.71 -0.37 5.48
C PHE A 70 0.30 -0.76 5.93
N LEU A 71 -0.74 -0.46 5.14
CA LEU A 71 -2.11 -0.88 5.44
C LEU A 71 -2.29 -2.41 5.32
N ARG A 72 -1.51 -3.09 4.48
CA ARG A 72 -1.50 -4.57 4.37
C ARG A 72 -0.63 -5.23 5.43
N ILE A 73 0.61 -4.78 5.58
CA ILE A 73 1.64 -5.40 6.43
C ILE A 73 2.51 -4.32 7.07
N ARG A 74 2.69 -4.39 8.40
CA ARG A 74 3.46 -3.38 9.14
C ARG A 74 4.91 -3.77 9.24
N ASN A 75 5.21 -5.07 9.23
CA ASN A 75 6.56 -5.59 9.32
C ASN A 75 6.87 -6.58 8.19
N PRO A 76 7.00 -6.10 6.94
CA PRO A 76 7.29 -6.96 5.80
C PRO A 76 8.66 -7.64 5.93
N SER A 77 8.75 -8.87 5.43
CA SER A 77 10.01 -9.59 5.27
C SER A 77 10.91 -8.89 4.24
N SER A 78 12.20 -9.23 4.24
CA SER A 78 13.13 -8.68 3.25
C SER A 78 12.72 -9.04 1.82
N SER A 79 12.19 -10.24 1.58
CA SER A 79 11.74 -10.66 0.25
C SER A 79 10.54 -9.87 -0.26
N VAL A 80 9.61 -9.51 0.62
CA VAL A 80 8.47 -8.64 0.27
C VAL A 80 8.96 -7.24 -0.06
N LEU A 81 9.94 -6.71 0.69
CA LEU A 81 10.53 -5.40 0.41
C LEU A 81 11.32 -5.38 -0.91
N ASP A 82 12.08 -6.42 -1.21
CA ASP A 82 12.79 -6.54 -2.49
C ASP A 82 11.79 -6.57 -3.67
N SER A 83 10.72 -7.35 -3.53
CA SER A 83 9.63 -7.42 -4.53
C SER A 83 8.93 -6.07 -4.71
N PHE A 84 8.70 -5.35 -3.61
CA PHE A 84 8.14 -3.99 -3.63
C PHE A 84 9.05 -3.00 -4.37
N ILE A 85 10.35 -3.03 -4.09
CA ILE A 85 11.33 -2.14 -4.73
C ILE A 85 11.46 -2.44 -6.21
N LEU A 86 11.46 -3.71 -6.58
CA LEU A 86 11.44 -4.12 -7.98
C LEU A 86 10.18 -3.60 -8.68
N ALA A 87 9.01 -3.71 -8.06
CA ALA A 87 7.75 -3.23 -8.63
C ALA A 87 7.72 -1.69 -8.81
N VAL A 88 8.19 -0.93 -7.82
CA VAL A 88 8.14 0.54 -7.85
C VAL A 88 9.24 1.15 -8.72
N PHE A 89 10.47 0.63 -8.63
CA PHE A 89 11.65 1.27 -9.25
C PHE A 89 12.23 0.49 -10.42
N GLY A 90 11.95 -0.82 -10.53
CA GLY A 90 12.60 -1.72 -11.48
C GLY A 90 14.01 -2.14 -11.05
N TYR A 91 14.41 -1.90 -9.79
CA TYR A 91 15.75 -2.24 -9.31
C TYR A 91 15.84 -3.73 -8.95
N GLN A 92 16.84 -4.40 -9.50
CA GLN A 92 17.13 -5.78 -9.14
C GLN A 92 17.58 -5.88 -7.68
N PRO A 93 17.16 -6.94 -6.96
CA PRO A 93 17.64 -7.23 -5.61
C PRO A 93 19.17 -7.21 -5.55
N CYS A 94 19.72 -6.78 -4.42
CA CYS A 94 21.17 -6.67 -4.17
C CYS A 94 21.93 -5.59 -4.95
N SER A 95 21.31 -4.86 -5.89
CA SER A 95 21.94 -3.68 -6.52
C SER A 95 22.17 -2.57 -5.49
N GLU A 96 23.17 -1.71 -5.69
CA GLU A 96 23.49 -0.64 -4.73
C GLU A 96 22.32 0.36 -4.57
N LYS A 97 21.64 0.65 -5.68
CA LYS A 97 20.41 1.45 -5.67
C LYS A 97 19.28 0.75 -4.89
N ALA A 98 19.09 -0.56 -5.08
CA ALA A 98 18.08 -1.32 -4.33
C ALA A 98 18.39 -1.32 -2.83
N LYS A 99 19.66 -1.51 -2.42
CA LYS A 99 20.08 -1.48 -1.01
C LYS A 99 19.77 -0.13 -0.35
N ALA A 100 20.09 0.99 -1.02
CA ALA A 100 19.79 2.32 -0.50
C ALA A 100 18.27 2.53 -0.30
N VAL A 101 17.47 2.21 -1.32
CA VAL A 101 16.00 2.31 -1.25
C VAL A 101 15.41 1.35 -0.21
N PHE A 102 15.99 0.16 -0.06
CA PHE A 102 15.60 -0.82 0.95
C PHE A 102 15.74 -0.28 2.36
N GLN A 103 16.90 0.27 2.70
CA GLN A 103 17.13 0.83 4.03
C GLN A 103 16.16 1.99 4.31
N GLU A 104 15.97 2.88 3.34
CA GLU A 104 15.07 4.02 3.51
C GLU A 104 13.59 3.59 3.60
N THR A 105 13.17 2.59 2.82
CA THR A 105 11.81 2.02 2.92
C THR A 105 11.60 1.37 4.29
N ARG A 106 12.58 0.61 4.78
CA ARG A 106 12.51 -0.05 6.09
C ARG A 106 12.43 0.97 7.23
N LYS A 107 13.21 2.04 7.14
CA LYS A 107 13.18 3.17 8.08
C LYS A 107 11.81 3.84 8.08
N ARG A 108 11.28 4.18 6.90
CA ARG A 108 9.96 4.80 6.72
C ARG A 108 8.83 3.95 7.31
N LEU A 109 8.82 2.64 7.06
CA LEU A 109 7.85 1.74 7.68
C LEU A 109 8.01 1.67 9.20
N GLY A 110 9.24 1.79 9.72
CA GLY A 110 9.52 1.96 11.14
C GLY A 110 8.85 3.20 11.74
N ASP A 111 8.99 4.34 11.05
CA ASP A 111 8.35 5.59 11.49
C ASP A 111 6.82 5.49 11.45
N PHE A 112 6.26 4.82 10.43
CA PHE A 112 4.82 4.57 10.34
C PHE A 112 4.32 3.74 11.52
N ARG A 113 5.02 2.64 11.86
CA ARG A 113 4.70 1.81 13.04
C ARG A 113 4.76 2.63 14.33
N ASN A 114 5.82 3.43 14.50
CA ASN A 114 6.00 4.24 15.69
C ASN A 114 4.87 5.26 15.85
N LYS A 115 4.48 5.93 14.77
CA LYS A 115 3.39 6.92 14.78
C LYS A 115 2.04 6.27 15.03
N PHE A 116 1.75 5.15 14.35
CA PHE A 116 0.53 4.37 14.58
C PHE A 116 0.38 3.95 16.05
N ASN A 117 1.43 3.35 16.62
CA ASN A 117 1.42 2.91 18.01
C ASN A 117 1.34 4.09 19.00
N ALA A 118 1.93 5.25 18.66
CA ALA A 118 1.82 6.45 19.48
C ALA A 118 0.39 6.99 19.52
N THR A 119 -0.29 7.03 18.36
CA THR A 119 -1.70 7.44 18.29
C THR A 119 -2.59 6.50 19.09
N LEU A 120 -2.39 5.18 19.00
CA LEU A 120 -3.18 4.22 19.77
C LEU A 120 -2.93 4.30 21.28
N ARG A 121 -1.69 4.53 21.72
CA ARG A 121 -1.40 4.81 23.13
C ARG A 121 -2.11 6.07 23.61
N GLY A 122 -2.10 7.13 22.81
CA GLY A 122 -2.83 8.37 23.12
C GLY A 122 -4.33 8.12 23.32
N LEU A 123 -4.95 7.41 22.37
CA LEU A 123 -6.36 7.03 22.46
C LEU A 123 -6.66 6.13 23.67
N ALA A 124 -5.78 5.19 24.00
CA ALA A 124 -5.96 4.31 25.15
C ALA A 124 -5.90 5.11 26.46
N SER A 125 -4.98 6.06 26.58
CA SER A 125 -4.91 6.97 27.72
C SER A 125 -6.12 7.89 27.80
N GLU A 126 -6.58 8.42 26.67
CA GLU A 126 -7.79 9.26 26.56
C GLU A 126 -9.02 8.52 27.10
N LEU A 127 -9.25 7.27 26.66
CA LEU A 127 -10.37 6.47 27.15
C LEU A 127 -10.24 6.11 28.63
N LYS A 128 -9.03 5.78 29.10
CA LYS A 128 -8.79 5.51 30.53
C LYS A 128 -9.10 6.74 31.38
N GLU A 129 -8.74 7.93 30.92
CA GLU A 129 -9.00 9.16 31.65
C GLU A 129 -10.49 9.49 31.69
N SER A 130 -11.20 9.41 30.56
CA SER A 130 -12.66 9.58 30.53
C SER A 130 -13.36 8.65 31.52
N ARG A 131 -12.97 7.37 31.54
CA ARG A 131 -13.52 6.39 32.48
C ARG A 131 -13.17 6.67 33.94
N ARG A 132 -11.96 7.18 34.21
CA ARG A 132 -11.54 7.57 35.56
C ARG A 132 -12.40 8.73 36.09
N ILE A 133 -12.71 9.71 35.23
CA ILE A 133 -13.58 10.85 35.58
C ILE A 133 -15.00 10.36 35.93
N GLU A 134 -15.47 9.33 35.23
CA GLU A 134 -16.77 8.68 35.48
C GLU A 134 -16.74 7.66 36.64
N ASN A 135 -15.64 7.54 37.40
CA ASN A 135 -15.42 6.56 38.46
C ASN A 135 -15.57 5.09 38.02
N ILE A 136 -15.29 4.80 36.74
CA ILE A 136 -15.28 3.45 36.17
C ILE A 136 -13.88 2.83 36.28
N ASN A 137 -13.81 1.55 36.65
CA ASN A 137 -12.55 0.81 36.74
C ASN A 137 -11.83 0.74 35.37
N THR A 138 -10.59 1.24 35.31
CA THR A 138 -9.76 1.30 34.10
C THR A 138 -8.88 0.06 33.89
N ILE A 139 -8.72 -0.78 34.92
CA ILE A 139 -7.97 -2.05 34.85
C ILE A 139 -8.70 -3.04 33.95
N THR A 140 -10.03 -3.02 33.97
CA THR A 140 -10.86 -3.93 33.17
C THR A 140 -11.01 -3.38 31.75
N MET A 141 -10.90 -4.27 30.76
CA MET A 141 -11.15 -3.94 29.36
C MET A 141 -12.59 -3.41 29.18
N PRO A 142 -12.80 -2.31 28.45
CA PRO A 142 -14.15 -1.89 28.09
C PRO A 142 -14.86 -2.98 27.28
N SER A 143 -16.20 -2.98 27.32
CA SER A 143 -17.00 -3.87 26.50
C SER A 143 -16.76 -3.58 25.02
N GLN A 144 -17.05 -4.56 24.16
CA GLN A 144 -16.89 -4.40 22.71
C GLN A 144 -17.65 -3.18 22.20
N ASN A 145 -18.90 -2.97 22.63
CA ASN A 145 -19.71 -1.83 22.19
C ASN A 145 -19.06 -0.47 22.52
N ILE A 146 -18.48 -0.32 23.72
CA ILE A 146 -17.76 0.92 24.10
C ILE A 146 -16.55 1.13 23.20
N ILE A 147 -15.80 0.06 22.88
CA ILE A 147 -14.64 0.14 21.98
C ILE A 147 -15.09 0.50 20.57
N GLU A 148 -16.20 -0.05 20.09
CA GLU A 148 -16.70 0.21 18.74
C GLU A 148 -17.24 1.63 18.57
N GLU A 149 -17.86 2.17 19.60
CA GLU A 149 -18.31 3.56 19.67
C GLU A 149 -17.12 4.53 19.75
N PHE A 150 -16.17 4.27 20.65
CA PHE A 150 -15.00 5.11 20.85
C PHE A 150 -14.02 5.06 19.66
N ILE A 151 -13.78 3.86 19.13
CA ILE A 151 -13.00 3.60 17.91
C ILE A 151 -13.99 3.34 16.77
N SER A 152 -14.76 4.40 16.46
CA SER A 152 -15.64 4.42 15.31
C SER A 152 -14.84 4.39 14.01
N GLU A 153 -15.49 4.01 12.91
CA GLU A 153 -14.87 4.05 11.59
C GLU A 153 -14.28 5.42 11.27
N GLU A 154 -14.96 6.49 11.68
CA GLU A 154 -14.51 7.85 11.46
C GLU A 154 -13.20 8.17 12.22
N VAL A 155 -13.09 7.70 13.46
CA VAL A 155 -11.84 7.82 14.24
C VAL A 155 -10.71 7.04 13.56
N VAL A 156 -11.01 5.87 12.99
CA VAL A 156 -10.03 5.09 12.23
C VAL A 156 -9.54 5.87 11.02
N ILE A 157 -10.44 6.44 10.22
CA ILE A 157 -10.09 7.16 8.98
C ILE A 157 -9.38 8.48 9.28
N ARG A 158 -9.95 9.33 10.15
CA ARG A 158 -9.46 10.70 10.37
C ARG A 158 -8.39 10.86 11.44
N LYS A 159 -8.26 9.93 12.39
CA LYS A 159 -7.29 10.05 13.50
C LYS A 159 -6.20 8.98 13.42
N VAL A 160 -6.57 7.70 13.31
CA VAL A 160 -5.58 6.60 13.40
C VAL A 160 -4.82 6.40 12.10
N LEU A 161 -5.53 6.29 10.98
CA LEU A 161 -4.96 5.93 9.68
C LEU A 161 -4.97 7.09 8.67
N ALA A 162 -5.29 8.30 9.10
CA ALA A 162 -5.40 9.49 8.24
C ALA A 162 -4.23 9.68 7.27
N ARG A 163 -3.00 9.48 7.76
CA ARG A 163 -1.78 9.64 6.95
C ARG A 163 -1.69 8.65 5.78
N TYR A 164 -2.35 7.50 5.88
CA TYR A 164 -2.31 6.41 4.91
C TYR A 164 -3.57 6.42 4.03
N PHE A 165 -4.71 6.85 4.57
CA PHE A 165 -5.96 6.91 3.81
C PHE A 165 -5.94 7.93 2.67
N VAL A 166 -5.22 9.05 2.84
CA VAL A 166 -5.08 10.09 1.79
C VAL A 166 -4.47 9.58 0.48
N THR A 167 -3.80 8.43 0.53
CA THR A 167 -3.16 7.74 -0.61
C THR A 167 -3.99 6.59 -1.17
N THR A 168 -5.21 6.38 -0.67
CA THR A 168 -6.11 5.31 -1.10
C THR A 168 -7.37 5.85 -1.77
N ASN A 169 -8.01 5.02 -2.59
CA ASN A 169 -9.37 5.26 -3.07
C ASN A 169 -10.38 4.76 -2.01
N GLU A 170 -10.89 5.66 -1.18
CA GLU A 170 -11.80 5.31 -0.08
C GLU A 170 -13.09 4.62 -0.57
N THR A 171 -13.67 5.10 -1.67
CA THR A 171 -14.89 4.50 -2.25
C THR A 171 -14.67 3.04 -2.60
N GLU A 172 -13.52 2.72 -3.19
CA GLU A 172 -13.19 1.35 -3.53
C GLU A 172 -12.81 0.49 -2.31
N LEU A 173 -12.13 1.09 -1.34
CA LEU A 173 -11.77 0.44 -0.07
C LEU A 173 -13.03 0.03 0.74
N ARG A 174 -14.08 0.85 0.66
CA ARG A 174 -15.42 0.52 1.19
C ARG A 174 -16.06 -0.60 0.39
N ARG A 175 -16.10 -0.46 -0.94
CA ARG A 175 -16.72 -1.41 -1.85
C ARG A 175 -16.13 -2.82 -1.73
N ASN A 176 -14.83 -2.95 -1.52
CA ASN A 176 -14.15 -4.24 -1.44
C ASN A 176 -14.06 -4.81 -0.01
N GLY A 177 -14.68 -4.15 0.99
CA GLY A 177 -14.70 -4.59 2.38
C GLY A 177 -13.37 -4.45 3.14
N SER A 178 -12.34 -3.85 2.52
CA SER A 178 -11.03 -3.67 3.16
C SER A 178 -11.10 -2.65 4.30
N LEU A 179 -11.96 -1.63 4.19
CA LEU A 179 -12.16 -0.67 5.27
C LEU A 179 -12.65 -1.37 6.55
N ASP A 180 -13.65 -2.23 6.46
CA ASP A 180 -14.21 -2.94 7.62
C ASP A 180 -13.16 -3.82 8.31
N ARG A 181 -12.27 -4.41 7.52
CA ARG A 181 -11.15 -5.21 8.05
C ARG A 181 -10.09 -4.34 8.70
N LEU A 182 -9.79 -3.17 8.13
CA LEU A 182 -8.88 -2.19 8.74
C LEU A 182 -9.45 -1.62 10.05
N VAL A 183 -10.75 -1.33 10.11
CA VAL A 183 -11.43 -0.88 11.35
C VAL A 183 -11.33 -1.95 12.43
N ARG A 184 -11.62 -3.22 12.09
CA ARG A 184 -11.45 -4.35 13.02
C ARG A 184 -10.01 -4.49 13.48
N PHE A 185 -9.04 -4.40 12.56
CA PHE A 185 -7.62 -4.41 12.89
C PHE A 185 -7.25 -3.31 13.91
N VAL A 186 -7.70 -2.08 13.69
CA VAL A 186 -7.40 -0.95 14.59
C VAL A 186 -8.02 -1.17 15.97
N ARG A 187 -9.23 -1.72 16.06
CA ARG A 187 -9.87 -2.06 17.33
C ARG A 187 -9.09 -3.12 18.10
N GLU A 188 -8.58 -4.16 17.43
CA GLU A 188 -7.73 -5.17 18.07
C GLU A 188 -6.38 -4.59 18.52
N ALA A 189 -5.75 -3.76 17.69
CA ALA A 189 -4.51 -3.07 18.05
C ALA A 189 -4.72 -2.11 19.25
N PHE A 190 -5.86 -1.43 19.30
CA PHE A 190 -6.25 -0.59 20.43
C PHE A 190 -6.37 -1.39 21.73
N LYS A 191 -7.03 -2.56 21.70
CA LYS A 191 -7.16 -3.45 22.88
C LYS A 191 -5.81 -3.83 23.47
N ILE A 192 -4.81 -4.09 22.61
CA ILE A 192 -3.44 -4.39 23.04
C ILE A 192 -2.83 -3.18 23.78
N HIS A 193 -2.97 -1.98 23.22
CA HIS A 193 -2.47 -0.76 23.85
C HIS A 193 -3.19 -0.40 25.15
N TYR A 194 -4.48 -0.70 25.25
CA TYR A 194 -5.25 -0.49 26.47
C TYR A 194 -4.77 -1.39 27.63
N LYS A 195 -4.41 -2.66 27.38
CA LYS A 195 -3.90 -3.56 28.44
C LYS A 195 -2.48 -3.21 28.87
N ASP A 196 -1.51 -3.42 27.98
CA ASP A 196 -0.10 -3.55 28.32
C ASP A 196 0.85 -3.02 27.22
N SER A 197 0.33 -2.51 26.09
CA SER A 197 1.13 -1.95 24.99
C SER A 197 2.20 -2.90 24.45
N ASN A 198 1.91 -4.20 24.43
CA ASN A 198 2.81 -5.21 23.91
C ASN A 198 2.98 -5.09 22.37
N LYS A 199 4.12 -4.56 21.93
CA LYS A 199 4.42 -4.31 20.51
C LYS A 199 4.53 -5.59 19.67
N GLU A 200 4.89 -6.73 20.27
CA GLU A 200 5.01 -8.00 19.55
C GLU A 200 3.63 -8.51 19.13
N LYS A 201 2.64 -8.43 20.02
CA LYS A 201 1.24 -8.83 19.73
C LYS A 201 0.62 -8.03 18.56
N ILE A 202 1.11 -6.81 18.30
CA ILE A 202 0.62 -6.00 17.18
C ILE A 202 1.11 -6.56 15.84
N LYS A 203 2.28 -7.20 15.80
CA LYS A 203 2.80 -7.82 14.57
C LYS A 203 1.95 -9.01 14.15
N ASP A 204 1.42 -9.76 15.12
CA ASP A 204 0.56 -10.92 14.85
C ASP A 204 -0.76 -10.51 14.17
N LEU A 205 -1.19 -9.25 14.32
CA LEU A 205 -2.37 -8.71 13.66
C LEU A 205 -2.17 -8.48 12.15
N ASP A 206 -0.95 -8.61 11.61
CA ASP A 206 -0.70 -8.56 10.16
C ASP A 206 -1.47 -9.65 9.41
N VAL A 207 -1.83 -10.76 10.09
CA VAL A 207 -2.71 -11.80 9.54
C VAL A 207 -4.10 -11.28 9.16
N MET A 208 -4.60 -10.23 9.82
CA MET A 208 -5.94 -9.66 9.55
C MET A 208 -5.98 -8.85 8.25
N THR A 209 -4.81 -8.41 7.76
CA THR A 209 -4.71 -7.39 6.72
C THR A 209 -3.81 -7.76 5.54
N LYS A 210 -3.02 -8.83 5.65
CA LYS A 210 -2.01 -9.19 4.63
C LYS A 210 -2.60 -9.50 3.25
N ASP A 211 -3.83 -9.98 3.19
CA ASP A 211 -4.57 -10.32 1.97
C ASP A 211 -5.52 -9.20 1.49
N LEU A 212 -5.48 -8.01 2.12
CA LEU A 212 -6.30 -6.89 1.68
C LEU A 212 -5.87 -6.35 0.32
N VAL A 213 -6.87 -5.96 -0.46
CA VAL A 213 -6.70 -5.16 -1.67
C VAL A 213 -6.84 -3.70 -1.28
N ILE A 214 -5.72 -3.00 -1.21
CA ILE A 214 -5.65 -1.57 -0.92
C ILE A 214 -5.56 -0.82 -2.25
N PRO A 215 -6.66 -0.17 -2.70
CA PRO A 215 -6.66 0.57 -3.94
C PRO A 215 -5.87 1.87 -3.76
N SER A 216 -4.74 1.99 -4.44
CA SER A 216 -3.94 3.20 -4.42
C SER A 216 -4.63 4.30 -5.22
N ARG A 217 -4.45 5.55 -4.80
CA ARG A 217 -5.09 6.71 -5.41
C ARG A 217 -4.67 6.90 -6.86
N SER A 218 -3.43 6.56 -7.17
CA SER A 218 -2.86 6.56 -8.53
C SER A 218 -3.36 5.40 -9.40
N GLY A 219 -3.93 4.36 -8.81
CA GLY A 219 -4.44 3.18 -9.52
C GLY A 219 -3.37 2.15 -9.92
N TYR A 220 -2.09 2.38 -9.59
CA TYR A 220 -1.03 1.41 -9.87
C TYR A 220 -1.17 0.13 -9.03
N ASN A 221 -1.68 0.24 -7.81
CA ASN A 221 -1.99 -0.88 -6.91
C ASN A 221 -0.79 -1.83 -6.68
N LEU A 222 0.44 -1.32 -6.73
CA LEU A 222 1.65 -2.14 -6.65
C LEU A 222 1.71 -2.87 -5.32
N ALA A 223 1.45 -2.15 -4.23
CA ALA A 223 1.40 -2.70 -2.89
C ALA A 223 0.40 -3.84 -2.77
N SER A 224 -0.72 -3.80 -3.49
CA SER A 224 -1.77 -4.85 -3.48
C SER A 224 -1.43 -6.05 -4.37
N SER A 225 -0.62 -5.85 -5.40
CA SER A 225 -0.16 -6.94 -6.28
C SER A 225 0.89 -7.85 -5.63
N LEU A 226 1.49 -7.43 -4.51
CA LEU A 226 2.51 -8.21 -3.82
C LEU A 226 1.94 -9.46 -3.16
N THR A 227 2.67 -10.57 -3.30
CA THR A 227 2.44 -11.77 -2.49
C THR A 227 3.11 -11.60 -1.13
N ILE A 228 2.30 -11.60 -0.08
CA ILE A 228 2.75 -11.52 1.31
C ILE A 228 2.55 -12.89 1.93
N LEU A 229 3.65 -13.65 2.09
CA LEU A 229 3.64 -14.98 2.70
C LEU A 229 3.55 -14.84 4.23
#